data_AF-A0A4P9VTF9-F1
#
_entry.id   AF-A0A4P9VTF9-F1
#
_cell.length_a   1.000
_cell.length_b   1.000
_cell.length_c   1.000
_cell.angle_alpha   90.00
_cell.angle_beta   90.00
_cell.angle_gamma   90.00
#
_symmetry.space_group_name_H-M   'P 1'
#
loop_
_entity.id
_entity.type
_entity.pdbx_description
1 polymer ?
#
loop_
_entity_poly.entity_id
_entity_poly.type
_entity_poly.pdbx_seq_one_letter_code
_entity_poly.pdbx_strand_id
1 'polypeptide(L)'
;MSLSSFAYLFESCPNLALVYFVGVIKYREEITKDDIWKTSDAGKAISESVRRLQSLGFQAQDIDAETAIYSATGPYLMAWTADRSAAEPILPTSNSCWRLPRTHRSFNPLIDHCLAIEELHLTGTAVTVVSIHALKPHRPLTRLALSNDDLYDAANQIRLFATATAEPALAELLSARGGSLALLCIGMPGWRMGLDVAIALMDSCTNLRTLHLIGSRSASSIAWLTHRMPALRHLEVDDPDELEDSVPPRVSLHSPRWSDQFSALGV
;
A
#
# COMPACT_ATOMS: atom_id res chain seq x y z
N MET A 1 -16.03 10.82 12.74
CA MET A 1 -15.42 11.87 13.58
C MET A 1 -15.76 13.24 12.99
N SER A 2 -15.97 14.31 13.75
CA SER A 2 -16.13 15.65 13.15
C SER A 2 -14.77 16.26 12.79
N LEU A 3 -14.71 17.16 11.80
CA LEU A 3 -13.47 17.84 11.42
C LEU A 3 -12.80 18.51 12.62
N SER A 4 -13.56 19.22 13.46
CA SER A 4 -13.04 19.88 14.67
C SER A 4 -12.48 18.89 15.69
N SER A 5 -13.11 17.73 15.87
CA SER A 5 -12.57 16.70 16.78
C SER A 5 -11.26 16.12 16.25
N PHE A 6 -11.16 15.99 14.92
CA PHE A 6 -9.93 15.51 14.29
C PHE A 6 -8.80 16.55 14.37
N ALA A 7 -9.10 17.83 14.15
CA ALA A 7 -8.14 18.92 14.36
C ALA A 7 -7.66 18.99 15.82
N TYR A 8 -8.58 18.86 16.77
CA TYR A 8 -8.25 18.86 18.20
C TYR A 8 -7.25 17.77 18.59
N LEU A 9 -7.33 16.58 17.97
CA LEU A 9 -6.35 15.50 18.17
C LEU A 9 -4.94 15.96 17.82
N PHE A 10 -4.79 16.60 16.66
CA PHE A 10 -3.49 17.09 16.17
C PHE A 10 -2.94 18.26 16.99
N GLU A 11 -3.81 19.19 17.39
CA GLU A 11 -3.43 20.33 18.24
C GLU A 11 -3.00 19.87 19.64
N SER A 12 -3.70 18.88 20.20
CA SER A 12 -3.41 18.33 21.53
C SER A 12 -2.16 17.45 21.56
N CYS A 13 -1.72 16.96 20.41
CA CYS A 13 -0.60 16.03 20.29
C CYS A 13 0.51 16.61 19.38
N PRO A 14 1.27 17.62 19.81
CA PRO A 14 2.29 18.26 18.97
C PRO A 14 3.45 17.33 18.56
N ASN A 15 3.65 16.23 19.30
CA ASN A 15 4.65 15.18 19.03
C ASN A 15 4.04 13.95 18.36
N LEU A 16 2.83 14.06 17.80
CA LEU A 16 2.19 12.98 17.06
C LEU A 16 3.04 12.67 15.82
N ALA A 17 3.66 11.49 15.79
CA ALA A 17 4.49 11.03 14.68
C ALA A 17 3.75 10.06 13.75
N LEU A 18 2.70 9.40 14.24
CA LEU A 18 1.96 8.39 13.51
C LEU A 18 0.46 8.66 13.61
N VAL A 19 -0.24 8.59 12.48
CA VAL A 19 -1.71 8.57 12.43
C VAL A 19 -2.16 7.47 11.50
N TYR A 20 -3.08 6.65 11.98
CA TYR A 20 -3.87 5.73 11.17
C TYR A 20 -5.36 6.05 11.38
N PHE A 21 -6.04 6.51 10.33
CA PHE A 21 -7.45 6.88 10.38
C PHE A 21 -8.23 6.09 9.34
N VAL A 22 -9.31 5.43 9.76
CA VAL A 22 -10.31 4.81 8.88
C VAL A 22 -11.68 5.28 9.33
N GLY A 23 -12.42 5.95 8.44
CA GLY A 23 -13.81 6.29 8.72
C GLY A 23 -14.35 7.50 7.95
N VAL A 24 -15.30 8.19 8.57
CA VAL A 24 -15.96 9.36 7.95
C VAL A 24 -15.64 10.62 8.73
N ILE A 25 -15.14 11.64 8.04
CA ILE A 25 -15.03 12.99 8.56
C ILE A 25 -16.34 13.74 8.26
N LYS A 26 -16.99 14.19 9.33
CA LYS A 26 -18.23 14.98 9.26
C LYS A 26 -17.91 16.46 9.30
N TYR A 27 -18.43 17.21 8.33
CA TYR A 27 -18.34 18.66 8.26
C TYR A 27 -19.58 19.31 8.86
N ARG A 28 -19.42 20.49 9.46
CA ARG A 28 -20.52 21.31 9.97
C ARG A 28 -20.76 22.38 8.90
N GLU A 29 -21.86 22.26 8.14
CA GLU A 29 -22.41 23.23 7.16
C GLU A 29 -21.83 23.28 5.72
N GLU A 30 -22.60 23.93 4.82
CA GLU A 30 -22.57 23.98 3.34
C GLU A 30 -21.35 24.71 2.73
N ILE A 31 -20.21 24.75 3.43
CA ILE A 31 -18.99 25.28 2.82
C ILE A 31 -18.53 24.28 1.74
N THR A 32 -18.12 24.82 0.59
CA THR A 32 -17.47 24.05 -0.48
C THR A 32 -16.31 23.26 0.11
N LYS A 33 -16.36 21.92 0.01
CA LYS A 33 -15.41 21.00 0.64
C LYS A 33 -13.93 21.35 0.36
N ASP A 34 -13.64 21.80 -0.86
CA ASP A 34 -12.29 22.23 -1.29
C ASP A 34 -11.74 23.40 -0.49
N ASP A 35 -12.60 24.33 -0.06
CA ASP A 35 -12.19 25.51 0.67
C ASP A 35 -12.01 25.21 2.16
N ILE A 36 -12.69 24.20 2.70
CA ILE A 36 -12.63 23.86 4.14
C ILE A 36 -11.18 23.60 4.56
N TRP A 37 -10.41 22.85 3.79
CA TRP A 37 -9.02 22.50 4.13
C TRP A 37 -8.05 23.67 4.05
N LYS A 38 -8.38 24.69 3.23
CA LYS A 38 -7.53 25.87 3.01
C LYS A 38 -7.91 27.04 3.89
N THR A 39 -9.19 27.21 4.19
CA THR A 39 -9.74 28.42 4.82
C THR A 39 -10.03 28.23 6.29
N SER A 40 -10.56 27.06 6.69
CA SER A 40 -10.93 26.80 8.07
C SER A 40 -9.71 26.57 8.96
N ASP A 41 -9.79 27.02 10.21
CA ASP A 41 -8.71 26.84 11.18
C ASP A 41 -8.47 25.35 11.46
N ALA A 42 -9.54 24.55 11.54
CA ALA A 42 -9.45 23.10 11.70
C ALA A 42 -8.72 22.43 10.53
N GLY A 43 -9.06 22.80 9.28
CA GLY A 43 -8.41 22.28 8.08
C GLY A 43 -6.92 22.64 8.00
N LYS A 44 -6.57 23.88 8.36
CA LYS A 44 -5.18 24.34 8.46
C LYS A 44 -4.41 23.60 9.55
N ALA A 45 -5.00 23.44 10.74
CA ALA A 45 -4.38 22.75 11.87
C ALA A 45 -4.06 21.29 11.52
N ILE A 46 -4.98 20.60 10.86
CA ILE A 46 -4.76 19.24 10.36
C ILE A 46 -3.65 19.24 9.31
N SER A 47 -3.73 20.11 8.30
CA SER A 47 -2.74 20.17 7.21
C SER A 47 -1.33 20.42 7.73
N GLU A 48 -1.15 21.37 8.63
CA GLU A 48 0.16 21.68 9.23
C GLU A 48 0.68 20.56 10.11
N SER A 49 -0.21 19.81 10.76
CA SER A 49 0.19 18.67 11.58
C SER A 49 0.56 17.46 10.75
N VAL A 50 -0.16 17.21 9.65
CA VAL A 50 0.18 16.15 8.68
C VAL A 50 1.58 16.33 8.09
N ARG A 51 2.04 17.58 7.87
CA ARG A 51 3.40 17.88 7.41
C ARG A 51 4.51 17.36 8.32
N ARG A 52 4.21 17.18 9.61
CA ARG A 52 5.17 16.76 10.64
C ARG A 52 5.13 15.26 10.92
N LEU A 53 4.16 14.54 10.35
CA LEU A 53 4.02 13.10 10.55
C LEU A 53 5.18 12.35 9.90
N GLN A 54 5.57 11.27 10.55
CA GLN A 54 6.52 10.29 10.06
C GLN A 54 5.81 9.09 9.44
N SER A 55 4.61 8.76 9.92
CA SER A 55 3.79 7.67 9.39
C SER A 55 2.34 8.11 9.23
N LEU A 56 1.76 7.85 8.05
CA LEU A 56 0.38 8.20 7.72
C LEU A 56 -0.33 7.04 7.03
N GLY A 57 -1.36 6.52 7.68
CA GLY A 57 -2.44 5.79 7.04
C GLY A 57 -3.71 6.61 7.13
N PHE A 58 -4.33 6.92 5.99
CA PHE A 58 -5.54 7.73 6.01
C PHE A 58 -6.54 7.19 5.00
N GLN A 59 -7.72 6.85 5.51
CA GLN A 59 -8.79 6.34 4.70
C GLN A 59 -10.10 7.03 5.08
N ALA A 60 -10.66 7.79 4.15
CA ALA A 60 -11.92 8.48 4.34
C ALA A 60 -12.90 8.18 3.19
N GLN A 61 -14.19 8.14 3.51
CA GLN A 61 -15.21 8.07 2.45
C GLN A 61 -15.25 9.31 1.55
N ASP A 62 -14.63 10.40 2.00
CA ASP A 62 -14.61 11.69 1.32
C ASP A 62 -13.29 11.92 0.56
N ILE A 63 -13.35 11.88 -0.76
CA ILE A 63 -12.17 12.00 -1.64
C ILE A 63 -11.46 13.35 -1.50
N ASP A 64 -12.21 14.40 -1.18
CA ASP A 64 -11.65 15.75 -0.99
C ASP A 64 -10.80 15.80 0.28
N ALA A 65 -11.24 15.08 1.34
CA ALA A 65 -10.46 14.92 2.56
C ALA A 65 -9.15 14.16 2.30
N GLU A 66 -9.21 13.01 1.62
CA GLU A 66 -8.02 12.23 1.30
C GLU A 66 -7.03 13.04 0.46
N THR A 67 -7.53 13.72 -0.58
CA THR A 67 -6.70 14.56 -1.46
C THR A 67 -6.03 15.68 -0.67
N ALA A 68 -6.77 16.38 0.21
CA ALA A 68 -6.23 17.44 1.03
C ALA A 68 -5.14 16.91 1.99
N ILE A 69 -5.40 15.82 2.70
CA ILE A 69 -4.45 15.20 3.62
C ILE A 69 -3.17 14.76 2.89
N TYR A 70 -3.30 14.08 1.75
CA TYR A 70 -2.13 13.65 0.98
C TYR A 70 -1.32 14.83 0.43
N SER A 71 -1.99 15.89 -0.03
CA SER A 71 -1.32 17.11 -0.49
C SER A 71 -0.62 17.88 0.63
N ALA A 72 -1.03 17.66 1.88
CA ALA A 72 -0.44 18.27 3.06
C ALA A 72 0.73 17.46 3.63
N THR A 73 1.06 16.30 3.07
CA THR A 73 2.23 15.52 3.53
C THR A 73 3.53 16.32 3.35
N GLY A 74 4.42 16.16 4.33
CA GLY A 74 5.69 16.88 4.37
C GLY A 74 6.87 15.98 4.03
N PRO A 75 8.08 16.57 3.90
CA PRO A 75 9.30 15.83 3.56
C PRO A 75 9.77 14.86 4.64
N TYR A 76 9.13 14.84 5.81
CA TYR A 76 9.47 13.98 6.94
C TYR A 76 8.68 12.66 6.95
N LEU A 77 7.78 12.46 6.00
CA LEU A 77 7.00 11.23 5.90
C LEU A 77 7.91 10.06 5.50
N MET A 78 8.03 9.08 6.38
CA MET A 78 8.84 7.87 6.21
C MET A 78 8.00 6.64 5.84
N ALA A 79 6.75 6.59 6.30
CA ALA A 79 5.83 5.50 6.02
C ALA A 79 4.48 6.04 5.54
N TRP A 80 3.95 5.45 4.46
CA TRP A 80 2.64 5.79 3.94
C TRP A 80 1.83 4.55 3.58
N THR A 81 0.58 4.53 4.04
CA THR A 81 -0.37 3.45 3.77
C THR A 81 -1.62 4.02 3.15
N ALA A 82 -1.93 3.58 1.94
CA ALA A 82 -3.25 3.72 1.35
C ALA A 82 -3.93 2.36 1.34
N ASP A 83 -5.14 2.33 1.90
CA ASP A 83 -6.02 1.16 1.90
C ASP A 83 -7.37 1.54 1.28
N ARG A 84 -8.05 0.56 0.69
CA ARG A 84 -9.39 0.68 0.13
C ARG A 84 -10.36 -0.17 0.95
N SER A 85 -10.66 0.20 2.19
CA SER A 85 -11.78 -0.46 2.89
C SER A 85 -13.14 -0.16 2.24
N ALA A 86 -13.87 -1.24 2.01
CA ALA A 86 -15.31 -1.40 1.80
C ALA A 86 -16.05 -0.14 1.30
N ALA A 87 -16.12 0.01 -0.01
CA ALA A 87 -17.32 0.60 -0.59
C ALA A 87 -18.50 -0.25 -0.10
N GLU A 88 -19.52 0.38 0.52
CA GLU A 88 -20.83 -0.26 0.61
C GLU A 88 -21.18 -0.81 -0.78
N PRO A 89 -21.73 -2.03 -0.89
CA PRO A 89 -22.16 -2.55 -2.17
C PRO A 89 -23.27 -1.63 -2.68
N ILE A 90 -22.89 -0.68 -3.54
CA ILE A 90 -23.84 0.15 -4.25
C ILE A 90 -24.64 -0.83 -5.11
N LEU A 91 -25.89 -1.06 -4.71
CA LEU A 91 -26.84 -1.87 -5.45
C LEU A 91 -26.84 -1.41 -6.92
N PRO A 92 -26.96 -2.34 -7.88
CA PRO A 92 -26.85 -2.03 -9.29
C PRO A 92 -28.08 -1.26 -9.75
N THR A 93 -28.10 0.05 -9.57
CA THR A 93 -29.08 0.94 -10.19
C THR A 93 -28.39 1.82 -11.23
N SER A 94 -28.67 1.51 -12.49
CA SER A 94 -28.62 2.41 -13.65
C SER A 94 -27.25 2.89 -14.17
N ASN A 95 -26.75 2.16 -15.19
CA ASN A 95 -26.08 2.62 -16.42
C ASN A 95 -25.32 3.96 -16.42
N SER A 96 -24.44 4.21 -15.46
CA SER A 96 -23.40 5.22 -15.59
C SER A 96 -22.02 4.58 -15.46
N CYS A 97 -21.36 4.47 -16.62
CA CYS A 97 -20.00 4.02 -16.80
C CYS A 97 -19.03 5.07 -16.23
N TRP A 98 -18.84 5.09 -14.92
CA TRP A 98 -17.78 5.86 -14.27
C TRP A 98 -16.97 4.94 -13.35
N ARG A 99 -15.98 4.23 -13.94
CA ARG A 99 -14.91 3.49 -13.26
C ARG A 99 -13.68 3.67 -14.15
N LEU A 100 -12.57 4.34 -13.84
CA LEU A 100 -11.78 4.71 -12.65
C LEU A 100 -11.00 6.02 -13.03
N PRO A 101 -10.17 6.74 -12.19
CA PRO A 101 -9.28 6.23 -11.13
C PRO A 101 -9.17 7.12 -9.86
N ARG A 102 -9.51 6.57 -8.69
CA ARG A 102 -9.42 7.29 -7.40
C ARG A 102 -7.99 7.49 -6.87
N THR A 103 -6.99 6.79 -7.39
CA THR A 103 -5.63 6.77 -6.82
C THR A 103 -4.55 7.39 -7.72
N HIS A 104 -4.78 7.58 -9.02
CA HIS A 104 -3.72 8.03 -9.92
C HIS A 104 -3.37 9.51 -9.74
N ARG A 105 -4.33 10.37 -9.35
CA ARG A 105 -4.09 11.82 -9.29
C ARG A 105 -3.26 12.24 -8.07
N SER A 106 -3.28 11.48 -6.98
CA SER A 106 -2.57 11.82 -5.74
C SER A 106 -1.20 11.16 -5.59
N PHE A 107 -0.89 10.12 -6.38
CA PHE A 107 0.34 9.35 -6.20
C PHE A 107 1.61 10.11 -6.63
N ASN A 108 1.62 10.73 -7.82
CA ASN A 108 2.82 11.43 -8.31
C ASN A 108 3.25 12.57 -7.38
N PRO A 109 2.35 13.47 -6.92
CA PRO A 109 2.73 14.49 -5.95
C PRO A 109 3.35 13.90 -4.68
N LEU A 110 2.83 12.78 -4.15
CA LEU A 110 3.37 12.17 -2.95
C LEU A 110 4.84 11.75 -3.15
N ILE A 111 5.11 11.00 -4.21
CA ILE A 111 6.46 10.50 -4.55
C ILE A 111 7.43 11.65 -4.85
N ASP A 112 6.95 12.72 -5.48
CA ASP A 112 7.77 13.89 -5.81
C ASP A 112 8.14 14.72 -4.57
N HIS A 113 7.28 14.76 -3.54
CA HIS A 113 7.47 15.62 -2.37
C HIS A 113 8.04 14.89 -1.15
N CYS A 114 7.82 13.57 -1.03
CA CYS A 114 8.18 12.79 0.15
C CYS A 114 9.42 11.90 -0.10
N LEU A 115 10.57 12.53 -0.33
CA LEU A 115 11.82 11.81 -0.63
C LEU A 115 12.33 10.91 0.51
N ALA A 116 11.78 11.05 1.72
CA ALA A 116 12.16 10.28 2.90
C ALA A 116 11.34 9.00 3.09
N ILE A 117 10.38 8.69 2.21
CA ILE A 117 9.59 7.46 2.33
C ILE A 117 10.52 6.25 2.19
N GLU A 118 10.56 5.42 3.23
CA GLU A 118 11.25 4.14 3.25
C GLU A 118 10.24 2.98 3.15
N GLU A 119 9.00 3.22 3.58
CA GLU A 119 7.94 2.21 3.64
C GLU A 119 6.71 2.65 2.86
N LEU A 120 6.36 1.88 1.83
CA LEU A 120 5.24 2.21 0.95
C LEU A 120 4.25 1.05 0.88
N HIS A 121 3.03 1.28 1.39
CA HIS A 121 1.96 0.29 1.38
C HIS A 121 0.80 0.78 0.50
N LEU A 122 0.59 0.09 -0.61
CA LEU A 122 -0.44 0.37 -1.63
C LEU A 122 -1.49 -0.75 -1.68
N THR A 123 -1.89 -1.27 -0.53
CA THR A 123 -2.81 -2.41 -0.40
C THR A 123 -4.25 -2.01 -0.76
N GLY A 124 -4.96 -2.83 -1.52
CA GLY A 124 -6.35 -2.54 -1.95
C GLY A 124 -6.47 -1.36 -2.93
N THR A 125 -5.37 -0.69 -3.27
CA THR A 125 -5.37 0.43 -4.22
C THR A 125 -5.36 -0.08 -5.66
N ALA A 126 -5.88 0.74 -6.58
CA ALA A 126 -5.75 0.48 -8.01
C ALA A 126 -4.34 0.87 -8.49
N VAL A 127 -3.33 0.09 -8.09
CA VAL A 127 -1.96 0.28 -8.57
C VAL A 127 -1.94 0.05 -10.08
N THR A 128 -1.36 1.01 -10.82
CA THR A 128 -1.23 0.95 -12.27
C THR A 128 0.23 0.81 -12.69
N VAL A 129 0.48 0.43 -13.94
CA VAL A 129 1.82 0.47 -14.55
C VAL A 129 2.49 1.84 -14.40
N VAL A 130 1.71 2.92 -14.54
CA VAL A 130 2.23 4.29 -14.35
C VAL A 130 2.68 4.51 -12.90
N SER A 131 1.91 4.01 -11.92
CA SER A 131 2.29 4.11 -10.51
C SER A 131 3.57 3.31 -10.22
N ILE A 132 3.69 2.10 -10.77
CA ILE A 132 4.92 1.28 -10.67
C ILE A 132 6.12 2.01 -11.28
N HIS A 133 5.97 2.63 -12.45
CA HIS A 133 7.05 3.39 -13.08
C HIS A 133 7.44 4.65 -12.31
N ALA A 134 6.47 5.33 -11.68
CA ALA A 134 6.75 6.49 -10.83
C ALA A 134 7.61 6.11 -9.60
N LEU A 135 7.61 4.84 -9.17
CA LEU A 135 8.48 4.36 -8.09
C LEU A 135 9.94 4.14 -8.50
N LYS A 136 10.23 4.02 -9.80
CA LYS A 136 11.61 3.81 -10.27
C LYS A 136 12.56 4.95 -9.86
N PRO A 137 12.27 6.23 -10.11
CA PRO A 137 13.18 7.32 -9.71
C PRO A 137 13.21 7.57 -8.20
N HIS A 138 12.27 7.02 -7.43
CA HIS A 138 12.19 7.24 -6.00
C HIS A 138 13.44 6.72 -5.27
N ARG A 139 13.71 7.29 -4.08
CA ARG A 139 14.76 6.81 -3.19
C ARG A 139 14.54 5.34 -2.80
N PRO A 140 15.60 4.61 -2.42
CA PRO A 140 15.50 3.20 -2.12
C PRO A 140 14.49 2.94 -0.99
N LEU A 141 13.46 2.16 -1.30
CA LEU A 141 12.49 1.68 -0.31
C LEU A 141 13.09 0.49 0.44
N THR A 142 12.78 0.40 1.73
CA THR A 142 13.08 -0.78 2.57
C THR A 142 11.88 -1.71 2.65
N ARG A 143 10.66 -1.17 2.56
CA ARG A 143 9.41 -1.95 2.53
C ARG A 143 8.51 -1.52 1.38
N LEU A 144 8.01 -2.50 0.64
CA LEU A 144 7.07 -2.27 -0.45
C LEU A 144 5.92 -3.29 -0.37
N ALA A 145 4.69 -2.80 -0.25
CA ALA A 145 3.49 -3.63 -0.36
C ALA A 145 2.65 -3.19 -1.56
N LEU A 146 2.54 -4.06 -2.57
CA LEU A 146 1.70 -3.91 -3.75
C LEU A 146 0.73 -5.10 -3.81
N SER A 147 -0.33 -5.04 -3.01
CA SER A 147 -1.33 -6.11 -2.97
C SER A 147 -2.75 -5.61 -3.08
N ASN A 148 -3.67 -6.53 -3.33
CA ASN A 148 -5.08 -6.25 -3.27
C ASN A 148 -5.81 -7.47 -2.69
N ASP A 149 -6.23 -7.32 -1.43
CA ASP A 149 -6.84 -8.39 -0.63
C ASP A 149 -8.36 -8.36 -0.65
N ASP A 150 -8.99 -7.47 -1.42
CA ASP A 150 -10.43 -7.36 -1.49
C ASP A 150 -11.05 -8.56 -2.26
N LEU A 151 -11.32 -9.63 -1.52
CA LEU A 151 -12.02 -10.83 -1.99
C LEU A 151 -13.45 -10.53 -2.49
N TYR A 152 -14.04 -9.40 -2.05
CA TYR A 152 -15.46 -9.12 -2.22
C TYR A 152 -15.86 -8.53 -3.59
N ASP A 153 -14.91 -8.13 -4.46
CA ASP A 153 -15.25 -7.52 -5.77
C ASP A 153 -14.33 -7.98 -6.92
N ALA A 154 -14.12 -9.29 -7.03
CA ALA A 154 -13.28 -9.90 -8.06
C ALA A 154 -13.72 -9.58 -9.52
N ALA A 155 -14.97 -9.14 -9.73
CA ALA A 155 -15.55 -8.86 -11.04
C ALA A 155 -15.27 -7.43 -11.54
N ASN A 156 -15.06 -6.45 -10.64
CA ASN A 156 -14.95 -5.04 -11.03
C ASN A 156 -13.61 -4.40 -10.70
N GLN A 157 -12.71 -5.13 -10.04
CA GLN A 157 -11.39 -4.61 -9.72
C GLN A 157 -10.47 -4.65 -10.94
N ILE A 158 -9.90 -3.49 -11.28
CA ILE A 158 -8.69 -3.44 -12.08
C ILE A 158 -7.62 -4.19 -11.29
N ARG A 159 -7.31 -5.40 -11.73
CA ARG A 159 -6.28 -6.22 -11.10
C ARG A 159 -4.94 -5.56 -11.39
N LEU A 160 -4.12 -5.36 -10.36
CA LEU A 160 -2.75 -4.87 -10.51
C LEU A 160 -2.00 -5.65 -11.60
N PHE A 161 -2.27 -6.94 -11.70
CA PHE A 161 -1.72 -7.87 -12.70
C PHE A 161 -2.71 -8.29 -13.80
N ALA A 162 -3.73 -7.48 -14.10
CA ALA A 162 -4.65 -7.76 -15.21
C ALA A 162 -4.00 -7.53 -16.58
N THR A 163 -3.03 -6.62 -16.66
CA THR A 163 -2.42 -6.24 -17.94
C THR A 163 -1.14 -7.03 -18.18
N ALA A 164 -0.90 -7.42 -19.44
CA ALA A 164 0.34 -8.07 -19.84
C ALA A 164 1.60 -7.22 -19.58
N THR A 165 1.42 -5.92 -19.33
CA THR A 165 2.49 -4.95 -19.06
C THR A 165 2.80 -4.76 -17.58
N ALA A 166 1.93 -5.22 -16.67
CA ALA A 166 2.11 -5.03 -15.23
C ALA A 166 3.28 -5.84 -14.66
N GLU A 167 3.38 -7.12 -15.01
CA GLU A 167 4.48 -7.97 -14.56
C GLU A 167 5.84 -7.51 -15.07
N PRO A 168 6.03 -7.16 -16.36
CA PRO A 168 7.26 -6.56 -16.82
C PRO A 168 7.62 -5.27 -16.06
N ALA A 169 6.66 -4.38 -15.82
CA ALA A 169 6.91 -3.15 -15.07
C ALA A 169 7.32 -3.44 -13.62
N LEU A 170 6.72 -4.44 -12.97
CA LEU A 170 7.11 -4.89 -11.64
C LEU A 170 8.52 -5.50 -11.64
N ALA A 171 8.84 -6.38 -12.60
CA ALA A 171 10.17 -6.97 -12.73
C ALA A 171 11.24 -5.90 -12.94
N GLU A 172 10.97 -4.87 -13.74
CA GLU A 172 11.85 -3.71 -13.92
C GLU A 172 12.01 -2.91 -12.62
N LEU A 173 10.93 -2.70 -11.86
CA LEU A 173 11.00 -2.03 -10.55
C LEU A 173 11.88 -2.82 -9.57
N LEU A 174 11.66 -4.13 -9.46
CA LEU A 174 12.47 -5.02 -8.62
C LEU A 174 13.93 -5.05 -9.08
N SER A 175 14.19 -5.02 -10.39
CA SER A 175 15.55 -4.95 -10.91
C SER A 175 16.26 -3.64 -10.53
N ALA A 176 15.53 -2.53 -10.55
CA ALA A 176 16.08 -1.21 -10.22
C ALA A 176 16.24 -0.95 -8.72
N ARG A 177 15.43 -1.61 -7.87
CA ARG A 177 15.27 -1.25 -6.45
C ARG A 177 15.27 -2.42 -5.49
N GLY A 178 15.29 -3.66 -5.96
CA GLY A 178 15.21 -4.86 -5.13
C GLY A 178 16.31 -4.95 -4.09
N GLY A 179 17.49 -4.41 -4.38
CA GLY A 179 18.65 -4.49 -3.49
C GLY A 179 18.47 -3.78 -2.14
N SER A 180 17.54 -2.82 -2.03
CA SER A 180 17.25 -2.14 -0.77
C SER A 180 16.08 -2.73 0.00
N LEU A 181 15.27 -3.59 -0.62
CA LEU A 181 14.07 -4.14 -0.01
C LEU A 181 14.43 -5.18 1.04
N ALA A 182 13.95 -4.95 2.27
CA ALA A 182 13.95 -5.92 3.36
C ALA A 182 12.61 -6.66 3.45
N LEU A 183 11.51 -5.99 3.07
CA LEU A 183 10.16 -6.55 3.04
C LEU A 183 9.48 -6.26 1.70
N LEU A 184 8.87 -7.30 1.12
CA LEU A 184 8.07 -7.19 -0.09
C LEU A 184 6.77 -7.97 0.08
N CYS A 185 5.65 -7.29 -0.06
CA CYS A 185 4.33 -7.89 -0.13
C CYS A 185 3.77 -7.67 -1.53
N ILE A 186 3.54 -8.75 -2.28
CA ILE A 186 3.01 -8.66 -3.63
C ILE A 186 1.99 -9.75 -3.90
N GLY A 187 0.92 -9.35 -4.57
CA GLY A 187 -0.03 -10.27 -5.16
C GLY A 187 -1.48 -9.94 -4.90
N MET A 188 -2.35 -10.84 -5.31
CA MET A 188 -3.79 -10.73 -5.11
C MET A 188 -4.45 -12.09 -5.40
N PRO A 189 -5.69 -12.32 -4.92
CA PRO A 189 -6.43 -13.53 -5.20
C PRO A 189 -6.45 -13.88 -6.70
N GLY A 190 -6.00 -15.09 -7.04
CA GLY A 190 -5.92 -15.60 -8.40
C GLY A 190 -4.76 -15.07 -9.26
N TRP A 191 -3.90 -14.18 -8.75
CA TRP A 191 -2.64 -13.85 -9.42
C TRP A 191 -1.68 -15.04 -9.36
N ARG A 192 -0.96 -15.23 -10.46
CA ARG A 192 0.12 -16.22 -10.59
C ARG A 192 1.38 -15.47 -10.98
N MET A 193 2.43 -15.61 -10.18
CA MET A 193 3.71 -14.97 -10.43
C MET A 193 4.32 -15.49 -11.74
N GLY A 194 4.51 -14.59 -12.71
CA GLY A 194 5.28 -14.85 -13.92
C GLY A 194 6.76 -15.12 -13.65
N LEU A 195 7.42 -15.79 -14.62
CA LEU A 195 8.82 -16.16 -14.53
C LEU A 195 9.75 -14.94 -14.40
N ASP A 196 9.46 -13.85 -15.11
CA ASP A 196 10.29 -12.64 -15.08
C ASP A 196 10.33 -11.99 -13.69
N VAL A 197 9.19 -11.96 -13.00
CA VAL A 197 9.10 -11.47 -11.61
C VAL A 197 9.89 -12.40 -10.68
N ALA A 198 9.75 -13.72 -10.84
CA ALA A 198 10.50 -14.69 -10.04
C ALA A 198 12.03 -14.55 -10.22
N ILE A 199 12.49 -14.34 -11.46
CA ILE A 199 13.91 -14.09 -11.77
C ILE A 199 14.36 -12.79 -11.12
N ALA A 200 13.62 -11.69 -11.33
CA ALA A 200 13.97 -10.39 -10.75
C ALA A 200 14.04 -10.43 -9.22
N LEU A 201 13.16 -11.19 -8.54
CA LEU A 201 13.22 -11.39 -7.09
C LEU A 201 14.53 -12.02 -6.65
N MET A 202 14.97 -13.11 -7.28
CA MET A 202 16.20 -13.79 -6.87
C MET A 202 17.44 -12.95 -7.17
N ASP A 203 17.48 -12.34 -8.35
CA ASP A 203 18.69 -11.67 -8.84
C ASP A 203 18.89 -10.31 -8.17
N SER A 204 17.80 -9.60 -7.88
CA SER A 204 17.85 -8.22 -7.44
C SER A 204 17.50 -8.03 -5.97
N CYS A 205 16.68 -8.90 -5.36
CA CYS A 205 16.22 -8.74 -3.98
C CYS A 205 17.09 -9.51 -2.97
N THR A 206 18.40 -9.33 -3.05
CA THR A 206 19.39 -10.08 -2.25
C THR A 206 19.32 -9.85 -0.75
N ASN A 207 18.74 -8.72 -0.32
CA ASN A 207 18.56 -8.35 1.09
C ASN A 207 17.16 -8.67 1.64
N LEU A 208 16.28 -9.28 0.83
CA LEU A 208 14.89 -9.50 1.22
C LEU A 208 14.79 -10.55 2.34
N ARG A 209 14.22 -10.14 3.47
CA ARG A 209 14.02 -10.97 4.66
C ARG A 209 12.60 -11.48 4.79
N THR A 210 11.62 -10.66 4.40
CA THR A 210 10.20 -10.98 4.47
C THR A 210 9.58 -10.89 3.09
N LEU A 211 8.96 -11.98 2.65
CA LEU A 211 8.26 -12.05 1.38
C LEU A 211 6.82 -12.51 1.64
N HIS A 212 5.86 -11.63 1.38
CA HIS A 212 4.44 -11.97 1.44
C HIS A 212 3.90 -12.10 0.01
N LEU A 213 3.35 -13.28 -0.25
CA LEU A 213 2.93 -13.76 -1.54
C LEU A 213 1.44 -14.11 -1.53
N ILE A 214 0.62 -13.17 -1.97
CA ILE A 214 -0.83 -13.37 -2.07
C ILE A 214 -1.19 -13.97 -3.43
N GLY A 215 -2.14 -14.90 -3.45
CA GLY A 215 -2.65 -15.56 -4.66
C GLY A 215 -2.20 -17.01 -4.85
N SER A 216 -2.82 -17.69 -5.81
CA SER A 216 -2.61 -19.13 -6.07
C SER A 216 -1.28 -19.38 -6.77
N ARG A 217 -0.43 -20.22 -6.17
CA ARG A 217 0.93 -20.48 -6.66
C ARG A 217 1.25 -21.96 -6.62
N SER A 218 2.15 -22.38 -7.51
CA SER A 218 2.72 -23.71 -7.42
C SER A 218 3.65 -23.77 -6.21
N ALA A 219 3.38 -24.69 -5.27
CA ALA A 219 4.25 -24.94 -4.12
C ALA A 219 5.71 -25.15 -4.56
N SER A 220 5.94 -25.81 -5.70
CA SER A 220 7.27 -26.01 -6.28
C SER A 220 8.02 -24.72 -6.60
N SER A 221 7.33 -23.70 -7.14
CA SER A 221 7.93 -22.43 -7.52
C SER A 221 8.31 -21.61 -6.29
N ILE A 222 7.46 -21.64 -5.26
CA ILE A 222 7.74 -20.98 -3.98
C ILE A 222 8.91 -21.68 -3.29
N ALA A 223 8.88 -23.01 -3.19
CA ALA A 223 9.98 -23.78 -2.64
C ALA A 223 11.30 -23.41 -3.35
N TRP A 224 11.33 -23.43 -4.68
CA TRP A 224 12.49 -23.02 -5.45
C TRP A 224 12.97 -21.60 -5.13
N LEU A 225 12.06 -20.61 -5.04
CA LEU A 225 12.41 -19.24 -4.62
C LEU A 225 13.07 -19.21 -3.23
N THR A 226 12.48 -19.89 -2.24
CA THR A 226 13.02 -19.90 -0.87
C THR A 226 14.43 -20.49 -0.78
N HIS A 227 14.75 -21.49 -1.62
CA HIS A 227 16.09 -22.06 -1.71
C HIS A 227 17.10 -21.07 -2.31
N ARG A 228 16.67 -20.22 -3.24
CA ARG A 228 17.52 -19.27 -3.99
C ARG A 228 17.69 -17.91 -3.31
N MET A 229 16.90 -17.60 -2.28
CA MET A 229 16.98 -16.34 -1.53
C MET A 229 17.64 -16.56 -0.16
N PRO A 230 18.97 -16.34 -0.02
CA PRO A 230 19.71 -16.67 1.20
C PRO A 230 19.36 -15.76 2.40
N ALA A 231 18.90 -14.54 2.15
CA ALA A 231 18.51 -13.58 3.18
C ALA A 231 17.07 -13.80 3.69
N LEU A 232 16.26 -14.59 2.98
CA LEU A 232 14.84 -14.80 3.33
C LEU A 232 14.72 -15.52 4.68
N ARG A 233 13.84 -14.99 5.54
CA ARG A 233 13.56 -15.49 6.89
C ARG A 233 12.08 -15.72 7.14
N HIS A 234 11.21 -14.92 6.52
CA HIS A 234 9.77 -15.00 6.68
C HIS A 234 9.13 -15.11 5.30
N LEU A 235 8.30 -16.14 5.13
CA LEU A 235 7.50 -16.34 3.93
C LEU A 235 6.04 -16.45 4.37
N GLU A 236 5.22 -15.56 3.82
CA GLU A 236 3.78 -15.57 4.05
C GLU A 236 3.06 -15.91 2.74
N VAL A 237 2.20 -16.92 2.79
CA VAL A 237 1.47 -17.48 1.64
C VAL A 237 0.08 -17.91 2.07
N ASP A 238 -0.89 -17.92 1.16
CA ASP A 238 -2.28 -18.27 1.47
C ASP A 238 -2.42 -19.68 2.07
N ASP A 239 -1.70 -20.66 1.52
CA ASP A 239 -1.76 -22.08 1.90
C ASP A 239 -0.36 -22.61 2.29
N PRO A 240 0.13 -22.37 3.52
CA PRO A 240 1.48 -22.76 3.94
C PRO A 240 1.67 -24.27 4.10
N ASP A 241 0.60 -25.04 4.32
CA ASP A 241 0.66 -26.48 4.59
C ASP A 241 1.28 -27.27 3.42
N GLU A 242 1.09 -26.82 2.17
CA GLU A 242 1.70 -27.45 0.99
C GLU A 242 3.22 -27.25 0.89
N LEU A 243 3.78 -26.37 1.72
CA LEU A 243 5.18 -25.95 1.67
C LEU A 243 6.03 -26.45 2.83
N GLU A 244 5.41 -27.01 3.87
CA GLU A 244 6.07 -27.33 5.14
C GLU A 244 7.35 -28.18 4.95
N ASP A 245 7.26 -29.23 4.13
CA ASP A 245 8.39 -30.13 3.86
C ASP A 245 9.40 -29.60 2.83
N SER A 246 9.03 -28.58 2.05
CA SER A 246 9.82 -28.11 0.90
C SER A 246 10.66 -26.87 1.20
N VAL A 247 10.32 -26.15 2.28
CA VAL A 247 10.94 -24.87 2.63
C VAL A 247 12.15 -25.09 3.54
N PRO A 248 13.28 -24.39 3.29
CA PRO A 248 14.44 -24.49 4.15
C PRO A 248 14.13 -24.17 5.62
N PRO A 249 14.70 -24.88 6.61
CA PRO A 249 14.46 -24.63 8.04
C PRO A 249 14.78 -23.20 8.53
N ARG A 250 15.53 -22.42 7.74
CA ARG A 250 15.85 -21.00 8.02
C ARG A 250 14.69 -20.04 7.71
N VAL A 251 13.66 -20.51 7.01
CA VAL A 251 12.51 -19.72 6.57
C VAL A 251 11.29 -20.15 7.40
N SER A 252 10.71 -19.21 8.12
CA SER A 252 9.46 -19.38 8.85
C SER A 252 8.29 -19.19 7.90
N LEU A 253 7.36 -20.15 7.89
CA LEU A 253 6.12 -20.07 7.13
C LEU A 253 5.02 -19.44 7.97
N HIS A 254 4.28 -18.51 7.37
CA HIS A 254 3.16 -17.81 7.99
C HIS A 254 1.92 -17.86 7.10
N SER A 255 0.75 -17.95 7.73
CA SER A 255 -0.54 -17.76 7.05
C SER A 255 -0.99 -16.30 7.21
N PRO A 256 -1.54 -15.66 6.16
CA PRO A 256 -1.92 -14.25 6.17
C PRO A 256 -3.08 -13.90 7.09
N ARG A 257 -3.73 -14.89 7.72
CA ARG A 257 -4.87 -14.65 8.61
C ARG A 257 -4.54 -13.78 9.84
N TRP A 258 -3.26 -13.50 10.12
CA TRP A 258 -2.80 -12.83 11.34
C TRP A 258 -2.05 -11.50 11.08
N SER A 259 -1.99 -11.04 9.83
CA SER A 259 -1.06 -9.99 9.38
C SER A 259 -1.47 -8.56 9.76
N ASP A 260 -2.69 -8.39 10.30
CA ASP A 260 -3.07 -7.17 11.02
C ASP A 260 -2.10 -6.85 12.18
N GLN A 261 -1.35 -7.84 12.68
CA GLN A 261 -0.36 -7.64 13.74
C GLN A 261 0.97 -7.03 13.25
N PHE A 262 1.36 -7.22 11.98
CA PHE A 262 2.65 -6.71 11.49
C PHE A 262 2.63 -5.20 11.21
N SER A 263 1.47 -4.65 10.87
CA SER A 263 1.27 -3.19 10.77
C SER A 263 1.46 -2.47 12.12
N ALA A 264 1.34 -3.19 13.26
CA ALA A 264 1.42 -2.61 14.59
C ALA A 264 2.81 -2.73 15.24
N LEU A 265 3.71 -3.59 14.73
CA LEU A 265 4.90 -3.99 15.50
C LEU A 265 6.23 -3.35 15.09
N GLY A 266 6.30 -2.58 13.99
CA GLY A 266 7.52 -1.82 13.66
C GLY A 266 8.81 -2.64 13.64
N VAL A 267 8.71 -3.95 13.32
CA VAL A 267 9.84 -4.88 13.16
C VAL A 267 10.27 -4.87 11.71
#